data_AF-A0A952DVZ2-F1
#
_entry.id   AF-A0A952DVZ2-F1
#
_cell.length_a   1.000
_cell.length_b   1.000
_cell.length_c   1.000
_cell.angle_alpha   90.00
_cell.angle_beta   90.00
_cell.angle_gamma   90.00
#
_symmetry.space_group_name_H-M   'P 1'
#
loop_
_entity.id
_entity.type
_entity.pdbx_description
1 polymer ?
#
loop_
_entity_poly.entity_id
_entity_poly.type
_entity_poly.pdbx_seq_one_letter_code
_entity_poly.pdbx_strand_id
1 'polypeptide(L)'
;MKQSFFIILINFLFFSLCVNRVEASDDTWWEFQAIDTMKYSRDVSREFLNNRALLKKVAEEQVKNIAETGATHVAIATPYDAEFLPVLQEWVSAARRHNLHVWFRGNWSGWESWFGYPRITRQEHLEKTVAFIQANPSLFQEGDYFSACPECENGGPGDPRMNGDAKGHKQFLIDEHIAAEQAFRQIGKGVSVNLNSMNGDVARLIMDKETTAALGGIVVVDHYVRTPDQLNRDVMDFAQRSGGKVILGEFGAPIPDINGRMTEEQQAAWLQESLQLLAQNPALVGLSYWTNMGGSTAIWKEDGQPTLAVAVLKGFYQPQQVSGKVTDTLGYPLNATVETPWKSVVTGTEGVYSLPYLSEDETVLISAKDFVSQEVSVTDLIEAGQIELEPVRISLWYRIQLWIKGFFSR
;
A
#
# COMPACT_ATOMS: atom_id res chain seq x y z
N MET A 1 -48.68 2.89 -42.72
CA MET A 1 -47.33 2.78 -43.33
C MET A 1 -46.64 4.12 -43.17
N LYS A 2 -45.41 4.14 -42.63
CA LYS A 2 -44.61 5.34 -42.28
C LYS A 2 -44.95 6.02 -40.94
N GLN A 3 -44.64 5.37 -39.82
CA GLN A 3 -44.26 6.07 -38.57
C GLN A 3 -43.70 5.14 -37.48
N SER A 4 -43.78 3.82 -37.65
CA SER A 4 -43.31 2.85 -36.65
C SER A 4 -41.89 2.32 -36.85
N PHE A 5 -41.13 2.84 -37.83
CA PHE A 5 -39.81 2.29 -38.19
C PHE A 5 -38.61 3.10 -37.64
N PHE A 6 -38.85 4.23 -36.97
CA PHE A 6 -37.76 5.14 -36.55
C PHE A 6 -37.40 5.03 -35.05
N ILE A 7 -38.21 4.33 -34.24
CA ILE A 7 -37.98 4.23 -32.78
C ILE A 7 -37.16 2.98 -32.39
N ILE A 8 -37.03 2.01 -33.29
CA ILE A 8 -36.25 0.78 -33.05
C ILE A 8 -34.76 0.98 -33.33
N LEU A 9 -34.38 1.98 -34.15
CA LEU A 9 -32.96 2.24 -34.48
C LEU A 9 -32.23 3.10 -33.43
N ILE A 10 -32.95 3.88 -32.62
CA ILE A 10 -32.34 4.74 -31.57
C ILE A 10 -32.12 3.97 -30.25
N ASN A 11 -32.89 2.90 -29.99
CA ASN A 11 -32.66 2.04 -28.83
C ASN A 11 -31.51 1.04 -29.03
N PHE A 12 -31.10 0.76 -30.27
CA PHE A 12 -29.95 -0.12 -30.56
C PHE A 12 -28.61 0.63 -30.55
N LEU A 13 -28.62 1.96 -30.71
CA LEU A 13 -27.41 2.79 -30.64
C LEU A 13 -27.04 3.22 -29.22
N PHE A 14 -27.95 3.11 -28.25
CA PHE A 14 -27.65 3.40 -26.83
C PHE A 14 -27.20 2.18 -26.02
N PHE A 15 -27.30 0.97 -26.56
CA PHE A 15 -26.89 -0.26 -25.86
C PHE A 15 -25.46 -0.73 -26.19
N SER A 16 -24.70 0.03 -26.98
CA SER A 16 -23.36 -0.35 -27.45
C SER A 16 -22.21 0.47 -26.83
N LEU A 17 -22.44 1.18 -25.73
CA LEU A 17 -21.39 1.89 -24.99
C LEU A 17 -21.31 1.53 -23.49
N CYS A 18 -22.02 0.48 -23.06
CA CYS A 18 -21.60 -0.25 -21.86
C CYS A 18 -20.45 -1.16 -22.25
N VAL A 19 -19.29 -0.57 -22.57
CA VAL A 19 -18.04 -1.25 -22.30
C VAL A 19 -18.09 -1.51 -20.81
N ASN A 20 -18.37 -2.75 -20.42
CA ASN A 20 -17.98 -3.20 -19.10
C ASN A 20 -16.50 -2.88 -19.04
N ARG A 21 -16.13 -1.80 -18.34
CA ARG A 21 -14.78 -1.68 -17.80
C ARG A 21 -14.65 -2.97 -17.00
N VAL A 22 -13.90 -3.92 -17.55
CA VAL A 22 -13.22 -4.90 -16.74
C VAL A 22 -12.58 -4.05 -15.65
N GLU A 23 -13.07 -4.18 -14.42
CA GLU A 23 -12.43 -3.51 -13.29
C GLU A 23 -10.95 -3.86 -13.41
N ALA A 24 -10.11 -2.82 -13.55
CA ALA A 24 -8.68 -3.01 -13.53
C ALA A 24 -8.40 -3.80 -12.26
N SER A 25 -7.91 -5.04 -12.42
CA SER A 25 -7.35 -5.77 -11.29
C SER A 25 -6.33 -4.84 -10.64
N ASP A 26 -6.32 -4.70 -9.32
CA ASP A 26 -5.35 -3.84 -8.63
C ASP A 26 -3.95 -4.07 -9.21
N ASP A 27 -3.47 -3.06 -9.94
CA ASP A 27 -2.22 -3.06 -10.69
C ASP A 27 -1.00 -3.03 -9.74
N THR A 28 -1.23 -3.14 -8.43
CA THR A 28 -0.23 -3.07 -7.36
C THR A 28 -0.18 -4.39 -6.58
N TRP A 29 0.93 -4.61 -5.86
CA TRP A 29 1.04 -5.72 -4.90
C TRP A 29 0.26 -5.46 -3.61
N TRP A 30 0.20 -4.18 -3.21
CA TRP A 30 -0.38 -3.75 -1.95
C TRP A 30 -1.30 -2.54 -2.14
N GLU A 31 -2.31 -2.43 -1.28
CA GLU A 31 -3.29 -1.32 -1.27
C GLU A 31 -2.62 0.00 -0.83
N PHE A 32 -1.63 -0.10 0.05
CA PHE A 32 -0.88 1.03 0.60
C PHE A 32 0.61 0.88 0.35
N GLN A 33 1.20 1.83 -0.41
CA GLN A 33 2.62 1.85 -0.76
C GLN A 33 3.16 3.26 -0.50
N ALA A 34 3.95 3.41 0.55
CA ALA A 34 4.48 4.70 0.96
C ALA A 34 6.00 4.72 1.08
N ILE A 35 6.54 5.94 1.12
CA ILE A 35 7.93 6.22 1.51
C ILE A 35 7.88 7.36 2.53
N ASP A 36 8.67 7.21 3.58
CA ASP A 36 8.69 8.13 4.71
C ASP A 36 9.64 9.31 4.50
N THR A 37 9.23 10.50 4.94
CA THR A 37 10.00 11.76 4.89
C THR A 37 10.49 12.24 6.25
N MET A 38 10.31 11.48 7.33
CA MET A 38 10.41 11.89 8.73
C MET A 38 11.67 12.68 9.07
N LYS A 39 12.83 12.29 8.53
CA LYS A 39 14.09 13.03 8.75
C LYS A 39 14.02 14.50 8.36
N TYR A 40 13.24 14.81 7.34
CA TYR A 40 13.08 16.17 6.83
C TYR A 40 11.73 16.79 7.20
N SER A 41 10.65 16.01 7.23
CA SER A 41 9.34 16.53 7.62
C SER A 41 9.22 16.76 9.12
N ARG A 42 9.97 16.05 9.98
CA ARG A 42 9.98 16.19 11.45
C ARG A 42 11.28 16.73 12.02
N ASP A 43 12.41 16.03 11.87
CA ASP A 43 13.61 16.30 12.70
C ASP A 43 14.13 17.75 12.51
N VAL A 44 13.97 18.32 11.32
CA VAL A 44 14.36 19.71 10.98
C VAL A 44 13.17 20.67 10.80
N SER A 45 11.93 20.31 11.22
CA SER A 45 10.74 21.16 10.96
C SER A 45 10.90 22.58 11.48
N ARG A 46 11.49 22.76 12.66
CA ARG A 46 11.68 24.10 13.26
C ARG A 46 12.69 24.94 12.47
N GLU A 47 13.71 24.32 11.90
CA GLU A 47 14.71 25.03 11.08
C GLU A 47 14.08 25.59 9.81
N PHE A 48 13.15 24.82 9.21
CA PHE A 48 12.40 25.24 8.02
C PHE A 48 11.49 26.45 8.23
N LEU A 49 11.06 26.74 9.46
CA LEU A 49 10.28 27.95 9.75
C LEU A 49 11.06 29.23 9.40
N ASN A 50 12.38 29.19 9.50
CA ASN A 50 13.27 30.31 9.19
C ASN A 50 13.75 30.32 7.73
N ASN A 51 13.47 29.26 6.96
CA ASN A 51 13.93 29.13 5.57
C ASN A 51 12.89 28.45 4.67
N ARG A 52 11.81 29.18 4.36
CA ARG A 52 10.71 28.69 3.52
C ARG A 52 11.14 28.30 2.10
N ALA A 53 12.15 28.96 1.54
CA ALA A 53 12.67 28.62 0.21
C ALA A 53 13.32 27.24 0.21
N LEU A 54 14.11 26.93 1.25
CA LEU A 54 14.69 25.59 1.42
C LEU A 54 13.62 24.55 1.67
N LEU A 55 12.66 24.81 2.56
CA LEU A 55 11.52 23.93 2.80
C LEU A 55 10.81 23.54 1.51
N LYS A 56 10.42 24.54 0.70
CA LYS A 56 9.72 24.30 -0.57
C LYS A 56 10.57 23.46 -1.52
N LYS A 57 11.88 23.73 -1.62
CA LYS A 57 12.79 22.95 -2.46
C LYS A 57 12.85 21.50 -2.00
N VAL A 58 13.10 21.26 -0.71
CA VAL A 58 13.26 19.91 -0.14
C VAL A 58 11.96 19.12 -0.24
N ALA A 59 10.83 19.73 0.12
CA ALA A 59 9.52 19.08 0.03
C ALA A 59 9.18 18.70 -1.42
N GLU A 60 9.40 19.61 -2.37
CA GLU A 60 9.18 19.34 -3.79
C GLU A 60 10.07 18.19 -4.30
N GLU A 61 11.35 18.22 -3.97
CA GLU A 61 12.33 17.23 -4.44
C GLU A 61 12.04 15.84 -3.89
N GLN A 62 11.84 15.70 -2.57
CA GLN A 62 11.58 14.39 -1.97
C GLN A 62 10.24 13.82 -2.41
N VAL A 63 9.18 14.63 -2.44
CA VAL A 63 7.86 14.15 -2.87
C VAL A 63 7.88 13.73 -4.34
N LYS A 64 8.52 14.52 -5.21
CA LYS A 64 8.68 14.14 -6.63
C LYS A 64 9.39 12.80 -6.75
N ASN A 65 10.50 12.62 -6.04
CA ASN A 65 11.28 11.39 -6.04
C ASN A 65 10.44 10.18 -5.57
N ILE A 66 9.61 10.37 -4.53
CA ILE A 66 8.70 9.34 -4.04
C ILE A 66 7.66 9.00 -5.11
N ALA A 67 7.03 9.99 -5.74
CA ALA A 67 6.05 9.77 -6.80
C ALA A 67 6.64 9.03 -8.02
N GLU A 68 7.89 9.32 -8.38
CA GLU A 68 8.59 8.65 -9.50
C GLU A 68 8.88 7.15 -9.24
N THR A 69 8.78 6.69 -8.00
CA THR A 69 8.80 5.25 -7.68
C THR A 69 7.48 4.55 -7.95
N GLY A 70 6.37 5.28 -8.08
CA GLY A 70 5.01 4.73 -8.14
C GLY A 70 4.36 4.49 -6.78
N ALA A 71 4.94 5.03 -5.71
CA ALA A 71 4.27 5.07 -4.42
C ALA A 71 2.86 5.69 -4.55
N THR A 72 1.89 5.15 -3.82
CA THR A 72 0.53 5.70 -3.79
C THR A 72 0.40 6.80 -2.74
N HIS A 73 1.27 6.77 -1.73
CA HIS A 73 1.26 7.68 -0.59
C HIS A 73 2.65 8.22 -0.28
N VAL A 74 2.69 9.38 0.37
CA VAL A 74 3.86 9.86 1.12
C VAL A 74 3.52 9.92 2.60
N ALA A 75 4.42 9.44 3.45
CA ALA A 75 4.27 9.58 4.90
C ALA A 75 4.96 10.87 5.37
N ILE A 76 4.19 11.73 6.03
CA ILE A 76 4.63 13.04 6.51
C ILE A 76 4.55 13.07 8.03
N ALA A 77 5.68 13.27 8.70
CA ALA A 77 5.79 13.21 10.16
C ALA A 77 5.87 14.59 10.84
N THR A 78 5.55 15.67 10.11
CA THR A 78 5.52 17.03 10.67
C THR A 78 4.60 17.08 11.89
N PRO A 79 5.03 17.65 13.04
CA PRO A 79 4.17 17.77 14.21
C PRO A 79 2.91 18.60 13.94
N TYR A 80 1.83 18.30 14.67
CA TYR A 80 0.53 18.94 14.44
C TYR A 80 0.35 20.29 15.16
N ASP A 81 1.33 20.69 15.97
CA ASP A 81 1.29 21.99 16.67
C ASP A 81 1.20 23.16 15.69
N ALA A 82 0.49 24.21 16.07
CA ALA A 82 0.24 25.38 15.23
C ALA A 82 1.55 26.03 14.70
N GLU A 83 2.65 25.92 15.46
CA GLU A 83 3.99 26.34 15.04
C GLU A 83 4.40 25.71 13.70
N PHE A 84 4.12 24.42 13.51
CA PHE A 84 4.60 23.63 12.37
C PHE A 84 3.59 23.50 11.24
N LEU A 85 2.37 24.04 11.40
CA LEU A 85 1.34 24.02 10.36
C LEU A 85 1.82 24.55 9.00
N PRO A 86 2.62 25.64 8.90
CA PRO A 86 3.17 26.09 7.61
C PRO A 86 4.10 25.06 6.96
N VAL A 87 4.83 24.28 7.75
CA VAL A 87 5.71 23.21 7.27
C VAL A 87 4.86 22.06 6.73
N LEU A 88 3.87 21.62 7.51
CA LEU A 88 2.95 20.56 7.12
C LEU A 88 2.20 20.92 5.82
N GLN A 89 1.71 22.16 5.72
CA GLN A 89 1.02 22.65 4.52
C GLN A 89 1.89 22.59 3.27
N GLU A 90 3.19 22.90 3.35
CA GLU A 90 4.08 22.81 2.19
C GLU A 90 4.30 21.35 1.77
N TRP A 91 4.54 20.44 2.72
CA TRP A 91 4.66 19.01 2.43
C TRP A 91 3.39 18.43 1.79
N VAL A 92 2.22 18.74 2.35
CA VAL A 92 0.93 18.31 1.77
C VAL A 92 0.74 18.92 0.39
N SER A 93 1.07 20.20 0.20
CA SER A 93 0.94 20.86 -1.10
C SER A 93 1.86 20.23 -2.15
N ALA A 94 3.08 19.86 -1.78
CA ALA A 94 3.98 19.12 -2.65
C ALA A 94 3.38 17.75 -3.00
N ALA A 95 2.88 17.00 -2.01
CA ALA A 95 2.23 15.69 -2.23
C ALA A 95 1.13 15.77 -3.29
N ARG A 96 0.26 16.78 -3.18
CA ARG A 96 -0.84 16.96 -4.15
C ARG A 96 -0.38 17.31 -5.55
N ARG A 97 0.70 18.09 -5.70
CA ARG A 97 1.27 18.42 -7.02
C ARG A 97 1.74 17.18 -7.77
N HIS A 98 2.13 16.13 -7.05
CA HIS A 98 2.59 14.86 -7.60
C HIS A 98 1.57 13.73 -7.47
N ASN A 99 0.30 14.07 -7.25
CA ASN A 99 -0.82 13.11 -7.15
C ASN A 99 -0.64 12.02 -6.08
N LEU A 100 0.11 12.31 -5.02
CA LEU A 100 0.22 11.42 -3.87
C LEU A 100 -0.89 11.69 -2.85
N HIS A 101 -1.45 10.61 -2.32
CA HIS A 101 -2.18 10.66 -1.06
C HIS A 101 -1.20 10.86 0.09
N VAL A 102 -1.68 11.34 1.23
CA VAL A 102 -0.84 11.62 2.39
C VAL A 102 -1.22 10.66 3.50
N TRP A 103 -0.21 9.98 4.04
CA TRP A 103 -0.29 9.44 5.39
C TRP A 103 0.26 10.49 6.36
N PHE A 104 -0.64 11.15 7.06
CA PHE A 104 -0.28 12.04 8.16
C PHE A 104 0.16 11.16 9.34
N ARG A 105 1.46 11.09 9.61
CA ARG A 105 2.05 10.40 10.77
C ARG A 105 2.85 11.37 11.66
N GLY A 106 2.28 12.54 11.89
CA GLY A 106 2.81 13.48 12.87
C GLY A 106 2.45 13.06 14.29
N ASN A 107 2.91 13.84 15.27
CA ASN A 107 2.44 13.75 16.64
C ASN A 107 2.32 15.16 17.23
N TRP A 108 1.66 15.28 18.37
CA TRP A 108 1.76 16.49 19.19
C TRP A 108 3.14 16.56 19.81
N SER A 109 3.88 17.65 19.64
CA SER A 109 5.25 17.78 20.15
C SER A 109 5.32 17.55 21.66
N GLY A 110 4.28 17.94 22.39
CA GLY A 110 4.17 17.68 23.83
C GLY A 110 3.98 16.21 24.21
N TRP A 111 3.64 15.29 23.30
CA TRP A 111 3.54 13.87 23.63
C TRP A 111 4.90 13.29 24.02
N GLU A 112 5.91 13.56 23.21
CA GLU A 112 7.30 13.12 23.40
C GLU A 112 8.22 14.24 23.93
N SER A 113 7.66 15.40 24.25
CA SER A 113 8.41 16.61 24.64
C SER A 113 9.42 17.07 23.59
N TRP A 114 9.11 16.81 22.31
CA TRP A 114 9.90 17.31 21.19
C TRP A 114 9.99 18.82 21.21
N PHE A 115 11.12 19.34 20.74
CA PHE A 115 11.35 20.77 20.58
C PHE A 115 11.15 21.61 21.86
N GLY A 116 11.23 20.98 23.03
CA GLY A 116 11.03 21.62 24.33
C GLY A 116 9.58 21.88 24.72
N TYR A 117 8.61 21.28 24.02
CA TYR A 117 7.20 21.38 24.41
C TYR A 117 6.93 20.66 25.74
N PRO A 118 6.05 21.20 26.60
CA PRO A 118 5.66 20.53 27.84
C PRO A 118 4.91 19.24 27.56
N ARG A 119 5.08 18.25 28.46
CA ARG A 119 4.39 16.96 28.37
C ARG A 119 2.87 17.15 28.44
N ILE A 120 2.15 16.44 27.56
CA ILE A 120 0.69 16.41 27.58
C ILE A 120 0.15 15.06 28.07
N THR A 121 -1.09 15.08 28.55
CA THR A 121 -1.87 13.91 28.94
C THR A 121 -2.56 13.25 27.73
N ARG A 122 -3.05 12.02 27.91
CA ARG A 122 -3.93 11.34 26.93
C ARG A 122 -5.14 12.19 26.56
N GLN A 123 -5.79 12.81 27.56
CA GLN A 123 -6.96 13.64 27.33
C GLN A 123 -6.64 14.88 26.48
N GLU A 124 -5.57 15.59 26.81
CA GLU A 124 -5.12 16.75 26.02
C GLU A 124 -4.73 16.35 24.59
N HIS A 125 -4.15 15.18 24.42
CA HIS A 125 -3.83 14.62 23.09
C HIS A 125 -5.11 14.44 22.25
N LEU A 126 -6.13 13.77 22.79
CA LEU A 126 -7.42 13.59 22.12
C LEU A 126 -8.09 14.92 21.75
N GLU A 127 -8.13 15.86 22.69
CA GLU A 127 -8.73 17.19 22.49
C GLU A 127 -8.02 17.97 21.39
N LYS A 128 -6.68 17.95 21.40
CA LYS A 128 -5.86 18.59 20.35
C LYS A 128 -6.09 17.94 18.99
N THR A 129 -6.16 16.60 18.93
CA THR A 129 -6.41 15.84 17.70
C THR A 129 -7.74 16.24 17.06
N VAL A 130 -8.83 16.25 17.83
CA VAL A 130 -10.16 16.66 17.33
C VAL A 130 -10.13 18.12 16.86
N ALA A 131 -9.58 19.02 17.66
CA ALA A 131 -9.50 20.43 17.32
C ALA A 131 -8.69 20.68 16.04
N PHE A 132 -7.59 19.95 15.84
CA PHE A 132 -6.76 20.05 14.65
C PHE A 132 -7.50 19.64 13.38
N ILE A 133 -8.16 18.49 13.40
CA ILE A 133 -8.91 17.97 12.25
C ILE A 133 -9.99 18.98 11.86
N GLN A 134 -10.78 19.44 12.84
CA GLN A 134 -11.89 20.37 12.62
C GLN A 134 -11.43 21.76 12.13
N ALA A 135 -10.28 22.24 12.61
CA ALA A 135 -9.77 23.56 12.24
C ALA A 135 -9.05 23.57 10.88
N ASN A 136 -8.63 22.41 10.36
CA ASN A 136 -7.80 22.33 9.16
C ASN A 136 -8.40 21.43 8.04
N PRO A 137 -9.70 21.53 7.70
CA PRO A 137 -10.34 20.63 6.73
C PRO A 137 -9.72 20.68 5.33
N SER A 138 -9.01 21.76 4.99
CA SER A 138 -8.32 21.92 3.70
C SER A 138 -7.05 21.10 3.55
N LEU A 139 -6.49 20.54 4.63
CA LEU A 139 -5.32 19.66 4.54
C LEU A 139 -5.67 18.29 3.95
N PHE A 140 -6.91 17.87 4.17
CA PHE A 140 -7.34 16.49 4.01
C PHE A 140 -8.13 16.28 2.72
N GLN A 141 -7.89 15.15 2.07
CA GLN A 141 -8.66 14.65 0.92
C GLN A 141 -9.00 13.17 1.07
N GLU A 142 -9.95 12.71 0.26
CA GLU A 142 -10.29 11.30 0.15
C GLU A 142 -9.06 10.47 -0.19
N GLY A 143 -8.94 9.30 0.45
CA GLY A 143 -7.80 8.39 0.27
C GLY A 143 -6.57 8.75 1.11
N ASP A 144 -6.59 9.83 1.90
CA ASP A 144 -5.56 10.06 2.91
C ASP A 144 -5.72 9.11 4.11
N TYR A 145 -4.62 8.93 4.82
CA TYR A 145 -4.58 8.28 6.14
C TYR A 145 -4.12 9.27 7.20
N PHE A 146 -4.67 9.16 8.41
CA PHE A 146 -4.29 10.01 9.54
C PHE A 146 -4.04 9.18 10.79
N SER A 147 -2.87 9.38 11.38
CA SER A 147 -2.45 8.80 12.65
C SER A 147 -2.03 9.94 13.56
N ALA A 148 -2.72 10.12 14.68
CA ALA A 148 -2.43 11.24 15.57
C ALA A 148 -1.14 11.04 16.38
N CYS A 149 -0.61 9.82 16.37
CA CYS A 149 0.45 9.37 17.25
C CYS A 149 1.07 8.05 16.72
N PRO A 150 2.03 8.12 15.77
CA PRO A 150 2.86 6.95 15.47
C PRO A 150 3.76 6.64 16.68
N GLU A 151 3.98 5.35 16.96
CA GLU A 151 4.78 4.87 18.08
C GLU A 151 4.38 5.52 19.42
N CYS A 152 3.07 5.51 19.72
CA CYS A 152 2.53 6.17 20.91
C CYS A 152 3.21 5.81 22.23
N GLU A 153 3.82 4.64 22.32
CA GLU A 153 4.64 4.20 23.45
C GLU A 153 5.82 5.14 23.79
N ASN A 154 6.31 5.93 22.83
CA ASN A 154 7.49 6.77 23.01
C ASN A 154 7.21 8.03 23.85
N GLY A 155 5.94 8.41 23.97
CA GLY A 155 5.52 9.59 24.71
C GLY A 155 4.37 9.32 25.67
N GLY A 156 3.66 10.37 26.07
CA GLY A 156 2.51 10.24 26.96
C GLY A 156 2.90 9.47 28.23
N PRO A 157 2.11 8.51 28.73
CA PRO A 157 2.46 7.66 29.88
C PRO A 157 3.69 6.74 29.69
N GLY A 158 4.25 6.66 28.48
CA GLY A 158 5.40 5.83 28.14
C GLY A 158 5.04 4.39 27.75
N ASP A 159 6.07 3.59 27.51
CA ASP A 159 5.94 2.25 26.96
C ASP A 159 5.11 1.31 27.87
N PRO A 160 4.00 0.74 27.37
CA PRO A 160 3.12 -0.14 28.15
C PRO A 160 3.80 -1.39 28.70
N ARG A 161 4.88 -1.84 28.06
CA ARG A 161 5.69 -2.99 28.50
C ARG A 161 6.50 -2.66 29.75
N MET A 162 6.88 -1.38 29.89
CA MET A 162 7.74 -0.89 30.96
C MET A 162 6.96 -0.34 32.14
N ASN A 163 5.84 0.34 31.89
CA ASN A 163 5.01 0.93 32.95
C ASN A 163 3.86 0.00 33.42
N GLY A 164 3.62 -1.11 32.72
CA GLY A 164 2.57 -2.08 33.04
C GLY A 164 1.14 -1.65 32.69
N ASP A 165 0.96 -0.51 32.01
CA ASP A 165 -0.34 0.06 31.65
C ASP A 165 -0.81 -0.37 30.24
N ALA A 166 -0.75 -1.68 29.96
CA ALA A 166 -1.24 -2.21 28.69
C ALA A 166 -2.74 -1.91 28.47
N LYS A 167 -3.55 -1.97 29.54
CA LYS A 167 -4.99 -1.70 29.47
C LYS A 167 -5.28 -0.23 29.14
N GLY A 168 -4.62 0.71 29.82
CA GLY A 168 -4.81 2.13 29.54
C GLY A 168 -4.27 2.52 28.17
N HIS A 169 -3.20 1.89 27.71
CA HIS A 169 -2.68 2.12 26.36
C HIS A 169 -3.67 1.64 25.28
N LYS A 170 -4.22 0.42 25.40
CA LYS A 170 -5.28 -0.08 24.49
C LYS A 170 -6.48 0.85 24.44
N GLN A 171 -6.98 1.26 25.61
CA GLN A 171 -8.14 2.15 25.69
C GLN A 171 -7.86 3.49 25.01
N PHE A 172 -6.66 4.05 25.23
CA PHE A 172 -6.27 5.31 24.60
C PHE A 172 -6.26 5.23 23.07
N LEU A 173 -5.69 4.18 22.49
CA LEU A 173 -5.70 3.99 21.02
C LEU A 173 -7.13 3.91 20.47
N ILE A 174 -8.02 3.19 21.16
CA ILE A 174 -9.43 3.07 20.77
C ILE A 174 -10.14 4.42 20.86
N ASP A 175 -9.93 5.16 21.95
CA ASP A 175 -10.53 6.48 22.15
C ASP A 175 -10.03 7.48 21.09
N GLU A 176 -8.73 7.44 20.75
CA GLU A 176 -8.13 8.25 19.70
C GLU A 176 -8.71 7.95 18.33
N HIS A 177 -8.80 6.67 17.97
CA HIS A 177 -9.40 6.21 16.73
C HIS A 177 -10.84 6.71 16.58
N ILE A 178 -11.67 6.52 17.62
CA ILE A 178 -13.07 6.96 17.62
C ILE A 178 -13.17 8.49 17.52
N ALA A 179 -12.36 9.23 18.28
CA ALA A 179 -12.39 10.68 18.28
C ALA A 179 -11.98 11.26 16.91
N ALA A 180 -10.92 10.73 16.31
CA ALA A 180 -10.46 11.15 14.99
C ALA A 180 -11.49 10.80 13.89
N GLU A 181 -12.05 9.60 13.92
CA GLU A 181 -13.07 9.17 12.95
C GLU A 181 -14.31 10.07 13.01
N GLN A 182 -14.78 10.40 14.23
CA GLN A 182 -15.90 11.32 14.42
C GLN A 182 -15.58 12.74 13.92
N ALA A 183 -14.37 13.24 14.17
CA ALA A 183 -13.95 14.56 13.70
C ALA A 183 -13.94 14.64 12.17
N PHE A 184 -13.41 13.62 11.48
CA PHE A 184 -13.41 13.55 10.01
C PHE A 184 -14.83 13.45 9.43
N ARG A 185 -15.71 12.65 10.03
CA ARG A 185 -17.13 12.58 9.66
C ARG A 185 -17.82 13.95 9.77
N GLN A 186 -17.52 14.72 10.82
CA GLN A 186 -18.12 16.05 11.03
C GLN A 186 -17.69 17.08 9.98
N ILE A 187 -16.45 17.02 9.49
CA ILE A 187 -15.98 17.90 8.40
C ILE A 187 -16.27 17.35 7.00
N GLY A 188 -16.92 16.19 6.90
CA GLY A 188 -17.31 15.57 5.63
C GLY A 188 -16.11 15.13 4.78
N LYS A 189 -15.10 14.53 5.42
CA LYS A 189 -13.89 14.02 4.75
C LYS A 189 -13.73 12.52 5.01
N GLY A 190 -13.52 11.72 3.97
CA GLY A 190 -13.17 10.30 4.06
C GLY A 190 -11.66 10.11 4.18
N VAL A 191 -11.15 10.37 5.38
CA VAL A 191 -9.78 10.04 5.79
C VAL A 191 -9.82 8.82 6.69
N SER A 192 -8.96 7.84 6.41
CA SER A 192 -8.85 6.62 7.20
C SER A 192 -7.96 6.83 8.42
N VAL A 193 -8.42 6.40 9.60
CA VAL A 193 -7.73 6.60 10.90
C VAL A 193 -7.29 5.29 11.56
N ASN A 194 -7.13 4.24 10.77
CA ASN A 194 -6.80 2.88 11.23
C ASN A 194 -5.31 2.55 11.15
N LEU A 195 -4.43 3.50 10.78
CA LEU A 195 -2.98 3.26 10.66
C LEU A 195 -2.20 3.59 11.95
N ASN A 196 -2.54 2.92 13.05
CA ASN A 196 -1.92 3.16 14.36
C ASN A 196 -0.59 2.39 14.46
N SER A 197 0.54 3.02 14.05
CA SER A 197 1.85 2.37 14.05
C SER A 197 2.45 2.28 15.44
N MET A 198 3.17 1.19 15.71
CA MET A 198 3.89 0.95 16.96
C MET A 198 5.03 -0.05 16.72
N ASN A 199 6.00 -0.08 17.64
CA ASN A 199 7.08 -1.05 17.60
C ASN A 199 6.55 -2.49 17.66
N GLY A 200 7.23 -3.42 16.97
CA GLY A 200 6.78 -4.82 16.86
C GLY A 200 6.63 -5.58 18.18
N ASP A 201 7.35 -5.20 19.24
CA ASP A 201 7.17 -5.77 20.56
C ASP A 201 5.96 -5.20 21.32
N VAL A 202 5.67 -3.91 21.14
CA VAL A 202 4.43 -3.27 21.61
C VAL A 202 3.23 -3.84 20.88
N ALA A 203 3.30 -4.02 19.55
CA ALA A 203 2.24 -4.64 18.76
C ALA A 203 1.86 -6.03 19.29
N ARG A 204 2.84 -6.86 19.68
CA ARG A 204 2.57 -8.20 20.25
C ARG A 204 1.86 -8.16 21.61
N LEU A 205 2.02 -7.08 22.37
CA LEU A 205 1.34 -6.90 23.67
C LEU A 205 -0.06 -6.28 23.50
N ILE A 206 -0.19 -5.32 22.58
CA ILE A 206 -1.35 -4.44 22.47
C ILE A 206 -2.37 -4.98 21.47
N MET A 207 -1.94 -5.48 20.32
CA MET A 207 -2.82 -5.81 19.20
C MET A 207 -3.33 -7.25 19.28
N ASP A 208 -4.24 -7.50 20.22
CA ASP A 208 -5.09 -8.70 20.23
C ASP A 208 -6.30 -8.54 19.30
N LYS A 209 -7.10 -9.61 19.16
CA LYS A 209 -8.29 -9.62 18.28
C LYS A 209 -9.32 -8.55 18.59
N GLU A 210 -9.55 -8.26 19.87
CA GLU A 210 -10.54 -7.27 20.27
C GLU A 210 -10.06 -5.85 19.95
N THR A 211 -8.81 -5.54 20.33
CA THR A 211 -8.18 -4.24 20.07
C THR A 211 -8.05 -4.00 18.58
N THR A 212 -7.62 -5.01 17.83
CA THR A 212 -7.45 -4.91 16.37
C THR A 212 -8.77 -4.69 15.66
N ALA A 213 -9.84 -5.39 16.06
CA ALA A 213 -11.17 -5.15 15.52
C ALA A 213 -11.67 -3.73 15.85
N ALA A 214 -11.43 -3.24 17.07
CA ALA A 214 -11.82 -1.90 17.48
C ALA A 214 -11.06 -0.77 16.75
N LEU A 215 -9.86 -1.05 16.24
CA LEU A 215 -9.02 -0.11 15.49
C LEU A 215 -9.15 -0.25 13.96
N GLY A 216 -10.17 -0.98 13.47
CA GLY A 216 -10.45 -1.09 12.04
C GLY A 216 -9.76 -2.25 11.33
N GLY A 217 -9.30 -3.27 12.06
CA GLY A 217 -8.87 -4.56 11.51
C GLY A 217 -7.46 -4.60 10.93
N ILE A 218 -6.68 -3.53 11.09
CA ILE A 218 -5.30 -3.41 10.60
C ILE A 218 -4.35 -3.27 11.79
N VAL A 219 -3.22 -3.98 11.72
CA VAL A 219 -2.07 -3.82 12.61
C VAL A 219 -0.95 -3.15 11.83
N VAL A 220 -0.58 -1.94 12.23
CA VAL A 220 0.56 -1.23 11.65
C VAL A 220 1.77 -1.39 12.55
N VAL A 221 2.88 -1.86 11.99
CA VAL A 221 4.08 -2.17 12.77
C VAL A 221 5.29 -1.49 12.20
N ASP A 222 5.99 -0.74 13.03
CA ASP A 222 7.31 -0.19 12.75
C ASP A 222 8.31 -1.29 13.13
N HIS A 223 8.91 -1.93 12.12
CA HIS A 223 9.57 -3.23 12.29
C HIS A 223 10.86 -3.35 11.49
N TYR A 224 11.97 -3.37 12.23
CA TYR A 224 13.31 -3.53 11.69
C TYR A 224 13.90 -4.87 12.15
N VAL A 225 14.38 -5.66 11.20
CA VAL A 225 14.90 -7.01 11.47
C VAL A 225 16.15 -7.31 10.66
N ARG A 226 16.85 -8.37 11.07
CA ARG A 226 18.14 -8.72 10.48
C ARG A 226 18.01 -9.33 9.08
N THR A 227 16.98 -10.15 8.85
CA THR A 227 16.86 -10.95 7.62
C THR A 227 15.47 -10.82 6.97
N PRO A 228 15.37 -10.84 5.63
CA PRO A 228 14.09 -10.82 4.89
C PRO A 228 13.10 -11.92 5.36
N ASP A 229 13.62 -13.13 5.53
CA ASP A 229 12.91 -14.28 6.10
C ASP A 229 12.24 -14.00 7.46
N GLN A 230 12.92 -13.26 8.34
CA GLN A 230 12.39 -12.89 9.65
C GLN A 230 11.27 -11.87 9.49
N LEU A 231 11.43 -10.89 8.61
CA LEU A 231 10.42 -9.86 8.34
C LEU A 231 9.10 -10.52 7.92
N ASN A 232 9.17 -11.42 6.95
CA ASN A 232 8.00 -12.13 6.43
C ASN A 232 7.33 -13.02 7.50
N ARG A 233 8.12 -13.75 8.30
CA ARG A 233 7.59 -14.56 9.40
C ARG A 233 6.92 -13.71 10.48
N ASP A 234 7.51 -12.58 10.82
CA ASP A 234 6.97 -11.68 11.84
C ASP A 234 5.64 -11.05 11.38
N VAL A 235 5.49 -10.72 10.09
CA VAL A 235 4.20 -10.30 9.50
C VAL A 235 3.11 -11.37 9.73
N MET A 236 3.43 -12.64 9.49
CA MET A 236 2.48 -13.73 9.75
C MET A 236 2.16 -13.89 11.24
N ASP A 237 3.15 -13.72 12.13
CA ASP A 237 2.94 -13.75 13.59
C ASP A 237 2.00 -12.62 14.04
N PHE A 238 2.22 -11.39 13.56
CA PHE A 238 1.34 -10.25 13.86
C PHE A 238 -0.10 -10.53 13.41
N ALA A 239 -0.29 -10.99 12.17
CA ALA A 239 -1.61 -11.30 11.63
C ALA A 239 -2.32 -12.42 12.41
N GLN A 240 -1.60 -13.50 12.75
CA GLN A 240 -2.18 -14.62 13.47
C GLN A 240 -2.62 -14.23 14.90
N ARG A 241 -1.80 -13.43 15.60
CA ARG A 241 -2.09 -13.01 16.98
C ARG A 241 -3.24 -12.01 17.05
N SER A 242 -3.19 -11.01 16.18
CA SER A 242 -4.17 -9.93 16.12
C SER A 242 -5.47 -10.32 15.43
N GLY A 243 -5.45 -11.33 14.56
CA GLY A 243 -6.57 -11.64 13.66
C GLY A 243 -6.85 -10.57 12.59
N GLY A 244 -5.98 -9.57 12.45
CA GLY A 244 -6.08 -8.51 11.45
C GLY A 244 -5.15 -8.70 10.26
N LYS A 245 -5.24 -7.76 9.31
CA LYS A 245 -4.23 -7.58 8.26
C LYS A 245 -3.08 -6.71 8.76
N VAL A 246 -1.93 -6.80 8.12
CA VAL A 246 -0.71 -6.12 8.55
C VAL A 246 -0.29 -5.08 7.54
N ILE A 247 0.17 -3.93 8.05
CA ILE A 247 0.94 -2.95 7.31
C ILE A 247 2.29 -2.77 8.02
N LEU A 248 3.37 -2.75 7.26
CA LEU A 248 4.68 -2.33 7.78
C LEU A 248 4.71 -0.79 7.75
N GLY A 249 4.56 -0.13 8.90
CA GLY A 249 4.53 1.34 9.01
C GLY A 249 5.91 1.97 8.85
N GLU A 250 6.93 1.24 9.26
CA GLU A 250 8.32 1.47 8.92
C GLU A 250 9.00 0.14 8.71
N PHE A 251 9.76 0.02 7.63
CA PHE A 251 10.72 -1.06 7.44
C PHE A 251 11.86 -0.56 6.56
N GLY A 252 13.01 -1.22 6.67
CA GLY A 252 14.18 -0.91 5.86
C GLY A 252 15.44 -1.51 6.43
N ALA A 253 16.52 -1.41 5.66
CA ALA A 253 17.86 -1.77 6.07
C ALA A 253 18.86 -0.81 5.39
N PRO A 254 20.05 -0.61 5.95
CA PRO A 254 20.50 -1.10 7.26
C PRO A 254 20.00 -0.25 8.44
N ILE A 255 19.68 -0.92 9.55
CA ILE A 255 19.76 -0.33 10.89
C ILE A 255 21.09 -0.79 11.50
N PRO A 256 22.02 0.12 11.89
CA PRO A 256 23.38 -0.24 12.27
C PRO A 256 23.48 -1.31 13.36
N ASP A 257 22.61 -1.24 14.37
CA ASP A 257 22.62 -2.17 15.51
C ASP A 257 21.95 -3.52 15.20
N ILE A 258 21.30 -3.65 14.04
CA ILE A 258 20.57 -4.86 13.62
C ILE A 258 21.28 -5.54 12.44
N ASN A 259 21.63 -4.76 11.42
CA ASN A 259 22.18 -5.23 10.15
C ASN A 259 23.69 -4.96 10.02
N GLY A 260 24.27 -4.10 10.86
CA GLY A 260 25.60 -3.56 10.64
C GLY A 260 25.61 -2.51 9.52
N ARG A 261 26.78 -2.25 8.93
CA ARG A 261 26.90 -1.42 7.73
C ARG A 261 26.61 -2.26 6.49
N MET A 262 25.85 -1.72 5.55
CA MET A 262 25.60 -2.31 4.23
C MET A 262 26.12 -1.38 3.13
N THR A 263 26.61 -1.95 2.03
CA THR A 263 26.79 -1.22 0.76
C THR A 263 25.44 -1.01 0.06
N GLU A 264 25.38 -0.17 -0.97
CA GLU A 264 24.16 0.02 -1.77
C GLU A 264 23.68 -1.29 -2.40
N GLU A 265 24.60 -2.16 -2.84
CA GLU A 265 24.27 -3.47 -3.40
C GLU A 265 23.67 -4.40 -2.34
N GLN A 266 24.21 -4.37 -1.11
CA GLN A 266 23.71 -5.19 -0.01
C GLN A 266 22.33 -4.72 0.46
N GLN A 267 22.12 -3.41 0.54
CA GLN A 267 20.81 -2.82 0.83
C GLN A 267 19.78 -3.20 -0.24
N ALA A 268 20.14 -3.04 -1.52
CA ALA A 268 19.27 -3.39 -2.64
C ALA A 268 18.94 -4.89 -2.66
N ALA A 269 19.91 -5.77 -2.43
CA ALA A 269 19.69 -7.22 -2.36
C ALA A 269 18.78 -7.61 -1.20
N TRP A 270 19.01 -7.06 0.00
CA TRP A 270 18.15 -7.30 1.18
C TRP A 270 16.71 -6.85 0.92
N LEU A 271 16.55 -5.67 0.30
CA LEU A 271 15.25 -5.12 -0.04
C LEU A 271 14.54 -5.96 -1.11
N GLN A 272 15.26 -6.38 -2.15
CA GLN A 272 14.72 -7.23 -3.21
C GLN A 272 14.16 -8.54 -2.64
N GLU A 273 14.96 -9.24 -1.82
CA GLU A 273 14.54 -10.49 -1.19
C GLU A 273 13.36 -10.26 -0.23
N SER A 274 13.35 -9.15 0.51
CA SER A 274 12.23 -8.79 1.40
C SER A 274 10.94 -8.59 0.62
N LEU A 275 10.96 -7.77 -0.43
CA LEU A 275 9.77 -7.46 -1.22
C LEU A 275 9.24 -8.68 -1.98
N GLN A 276 10.11 -9.58 -2.44
CA GLN A 276 9.70 -10.86 -3.04
C GLN A 276 8.91 -11.73 -2.06
N LEU A 277 9.41 -11.89 -0.83
CA LEU A 277 8.72 -12.66 0.21
C LEU A 277 7.42 -11.99 0.64
N LEU A 278 7.42 -10.66 0.78
CA LEU A 278 6.27 -9.88 1.21
C LEU A 278 5.17 -9.81 0.14
N ALA A 279 5.51 -9.83 -1.15
CA ALA A 279 4.55 -9.87 -2.25
C ALA A 279 3.72 -11.17 -2.25
N GLN A 280 4.30 -12.27 -1.79
CA GLN A 280 3.63 -13.56 -1.62
C GLN A 280 2.83 -13.67 -0.32
N ASN A 281 2.92 -12.69 0.58
CA ASN A 281 2.35 -12.77 1.92
C ASN A 281 0.90 -12.23 1.93
N PRO A 282 -0.14 -13.08 2.04
CA PRO A 282 -1.53 -12.63 2.00
C PRO A 282 -1.96 -11.87 3.27
N ALA A 283 -1.14 -11.87 4.33
CA ALA A 283 -1.41 -11.10 5.52
C ALA A 283 -0.97 -9.64 5.41
N LEU A 284 -0.05 -9.32 4.49
CA LEU A 284 0.43 -7.97 4.25
C LEU A 284 -0.46 -7.26 3.23
N VAL A 285 -1.00 -6.10 3.60
CA VAL A 285 -1.84 -5.28 2.70
C VAL A 285 -1.23 -3.92 2.38
N GLY A 286 -0.10 -3.60 2.99
CA GLY A 286 0.58 -2.33 2.78
C GLY A 286 1.94 -2.24 3.44
N LEU A 287 2.73 -1.28 3.00
CA LEU A 287 4.03 -0.98 3.56
C LEU A 287 4.45 0.47 3.32
N SER A 288 5.30 0.98 4.20
CA SER A 288 5.91 2.29 4.14
C SER A 288 7.41 2.15 4.35
N TYR A 289 8.19 2.40 3.30
CA TYR A 289 9.64 2.30 3.37
C TYR A 289 10.22 3.47 4.16
N TRP A 290 10.94 3.16 5.24
CA TRP A 290 11.74 4.14 5.95
C TRP A 290 13.18 4.05 5.42
N THR A 291 13.79 5.08 4.84
CA THR A 291 13.28 6.46 4.63
C THR A 291 13.82 7.05 3.33
N ASN A 292 13.23 8.15 2.85
CA ASN A 292 13.67 8.83 1.64
C ASN A 292 15.14 9.27 1.71
N MET A 293 15.49 10.12 2.68
CA MET A 293 16.81 10.75 2.83
C MET A 293 17.18 10.93 4.31
N GLY A 294 18.47 11.02 4.65
CA GLY A 294 18.97 11.38 5.99
C GLY A 294 18.96 10.27 7.06
N GLY A 295 18.39 9.10 6.77
CA GLY A 295 18.39 7.93 7.65
C GLY A 295 19.44 6.88 7.26
N SER A 296 19.67 5.89 8.13
CA SER A 296 20.61 4.81 7.82
C SER A 296 20.14 3.89 6.69
N THR A 297 18.82 3.86 6.46
CA THR A 297 18.14 3.15 5.38
C THR A 297 17.82 4.08 4.20
N ALA A 298 18.38 5.29 4.16
CA ALA A 298 18.07 6.26 3.11
C ALA A 298 18.28 5.66 1.71
N ILE A 299 17.38 5.99 0.79
CA ILE A 299 17.41 5.50 -0.59
C ILE A 299 17.72 6.59 -1.62
N TRP A 300 17.71 7.86 -1.20
CA TRP A 300 18.34 8.96 -1.91
C TRP A 300 19.50 9.54 -1.10
N LYS A 301 20.53 9.96 -1.82
CA LYS A 301 21.68 10.70 -1.28
C LYS A 301 21.30 12.17 -1.10
N GLU A 302 22.06 12.88 -0.27
CA GLU A 302 21.87 14.31 0.02
C GLU A 302 21.98 15.22 -1.23
N ASP A 303 22.63 14.74 -2.30
CA ASP A 303 22.72 15.44 -3.59
C ASP A 303 21.56 15.11 -4.55
N GLY A 304 20.56 14.37 -4.07
CA GLY A 304 19.37 13.96 -4.83
C GLY A 304 19.57 12.71 -5.69
N GLN A 305 20.76 12.09 -5.70
CA GLN A 305 21.00 10.90 -6.50
C GLN A 305 20.32 9.65 -5.90
N PRO A 306 19.61 8.84 -6.71
CA PRO A 306 19.02 7.59 -6.25
C PRO A 306 20.11 6.53 -5.98
N THR A 307 19.91 5.73 -4.94
CA THR A 307 20.68 4.49 -4.72
C THR A 307 20.09 3.32 -5.52
N LEU A 308 20.76 2.18 -5.53
CA LEU A 308 20.24 0.95 -6.17
C LEU A 308 18.89 0.48 -5.59
N ALA A 309 18.61 0.77 -4.32
CA ALA A 309 17.36 0.41 -3.66
C ALA A 309 16.12 1.13 -4.24
N VAL A 310 16.29 2.31 -4.87
CA VAL A 310 15.20 3.02 -5.56
C VAL A 310 14.68 2.21 -6.74
N ALA A 311 15.58 1.62 -7.52
CA ALA A 311 15.20 0.78 -8.66
C ALA A 311 14.43 -0.47 -8.21
N VAL A 312 14.86 -1.07 -7.08
CA VAL A 312 14.17 -2.21 -6.47
C VAL A 312 12.75 -1.81 -6.06
N LEU A 313 12.56 -0.77 -5.25
CA LEU A 313 11.22 -0.32 -4.84
C LEU A 313 10.33 -0.01 -6.05
N LYS A 314 10.87 0.68 -7.05
CA LYS A 314 10.13 1.03 -8.26
C LYS A 314 9.61 -0.21 -8.99
N GLY A 315 10.41 -1.28 -9.09
CA GLY A 315 9.98 -2.53 -9.71
C GLY A 315 8.78 -3.19 -9.02
N PHE A 316 8.62 -2.98 -7.70
CA PHE A 316 7.46 -3.45 -6.96
C PHE A 316 6.31 -2.45 -6.98
N TYR A 317 6.56 -1.15 -6.86
CA TYR A 317 5.50 -0.15 -6.82
C TYR A 317 4.88 0.12 -8.20
N GLN A 318 5.59 -0.20 -9.28
CA GLN A 318 5.14 -0.16 -10.66
C GLN A 318 5.41 -1.51 -11.34
N PRO A 319 4.72 -2.58 -10.93
CA PRO A 319 4.99 -3.90 -11.48
C PRO A 319 4.58 -3.94 -12.95
N GLN A 320 5.36 -4.65 -13.75
CA GLN A 320 4.94 -4.98 -15.11
C GLN A 320 3.74 -5.92 -15.05
N GLN A 321 2.82 -5.78 -16.01
CA GLN A 321 1.58 -6.53 -16.06
C GLN A 321 1.55 -7.38 -17.32
N VAL A 322 1.17 -8.64 -17.18
CA VAL A 322 0.81 -9.49 -18.32
C VAL A 322 -0.70 -9.70 -18.32
N SER A 323 -1.33 -9.44 -19.46
CA SER A 323 -2.77 -9.55 -19.63
C SER A 323 -3.11 -10.39 -20.85
N GLY A 324 -4.26 -11.04 -20.80
CA GLY A 324 -4.69 -11.92 -21.89
C GLY A 324 -6.07 -12.52 -21.65
N LYS A 325 -6.41 -13.50 -22.46
CA LYS A 325 -7.68 -14.24 -22.37
C LYS A 325 -7.44 -15.74 -22.29
N VAL A 326 -8.11 -16.41 -21.35
CA VAL A 326 -8.15 -17.87 -21.27
C VAL A 326 -9.44 -18.38 -21.88
N THR A 327 -9.31 -19.29 -22.85
CA THR A 327 -10.42 -19.91 -23.56
C THR A 327 -10.26 -21.43 -23.62
N ASP A 328 -11.31 -22.14 -23.97
CA ASP A 328 -11.17 -23.53 -24.43
C ASP A 328 -10.78 -23.60 -25.91
N THR A 329 -10.48 -24.80 -26.41
CA THR A 329 -10.18 -25.02 -27.83
C THR A 329 -11.31 -24.68 -28.80
N LEU A 330 -12.54 -24.42 -28.33
CA LEU A 330 -13.65 -23.91 -29.14
C LEU A 330 -13.71 -22.37 -29.15
N GLY A 331 -12.94 -21.69 -28.30
CA GLY A 331 -12.89 -20.23 -28.17
C GLY A 331 -13.87 -19.68 -27.11
N TYR A 332 -14.50 -20.55 -26.31
CA TYR A 332 -15.34 -20.12 -25.20
C TYR A 332 -14.48 -19.64 -24.04
N PRO A 333 -14.81 -18.50 -23.41
CA PRO A 333 -14.07 -18.00 -22.26
C PRO A 333 -14.16 -18.97 -21.09
N LEU A 334 -13.05 -19.13 -20.37
CA LEU A 334 -12.97 -19.98 -19.20
C LEU A 334 -12.86 -19.16 -17.92
N ASN A 335 -13.49 -19.65 -16.86
CA ASN A 335 -13.18 -19.27 -15.49
C ASN A 335 -11.96 -20.07 -15.03
N ALA A 336 -10.79 -19.46 -15.16
CA ALA A 336 -9.48 -20.06 -14.97
C ALA A 336 -8.72 -19.31 -13.88
N THR A 337 -7.88 -20.02 -13.15
CA THR A 337 -6.89 -19.45 -12.24
C THR A 337 -5.59 -19.25 -13.01
N VAL A 338 -5.02 -18.05 -12.94
CA VAL A 338 -3.77 -17.64 -13.59
C VAL A 338 -2.79 -17.21 -12.51
N GLU A 339 -1.65 -17.89 -12.42
CA GLU A 339 -0.71 -17.76 -11.28
C GLU A 339 0.71 -17.49 -11.76
N THR A 340 1.33 -16.42 -11.27
CA THR A 340 2.80 -16.27 -11.26
C THR A 340 3.34 -16.86 -9.96
N PRO A 341 4.68 -16.93 -9.76
CA PRO A 341 5.24 -17.25 -8.44
C PRO A 341 4.83 -16.28 -7.32
N TRP A 342 4.18 -15.15 -7.66
CA TRP A 342 3.94 -14.03 -6.75
C TRP A 342 2.46 -13.77 -6.49
N LYS A 343 1.58 -13.87 -7.51
CA LYS A 343 0.15 -13.55 -7.41
C LYS A 343 -0.68 -14.57 -8.19
N SER A 344 -1.89 -14.83 -7.69
CA SER A 344 -2.92 -15.64 -8.35
C SER A 344 -4.14 -14.75 -8.61
N VAL A 345 -4.67 -14.80 -9.84
CA VAL A 345 -5.92 -14.14 -10.22
C VAL A 345 -6.87 -15.15 -10.84
N VAL A 346 -8.17 -14.90 -10.70
CA VAL A 346 -9.22 -15.66 -11.38
C VAL A 346 -9.75 -14.83 -12.53
N THR A 347 -9.85 -15.42 -13.72
CA THR A 347 -10.37 -14.72 -14.91
C THR A 347 -11.80 -14.26 -14.71
N GLY A 348 -12.15 -13.13 -15.32
CA GLY A 348 -13.52 -12.63 -15.35
C GLY A 348 -14.45 -13.50 -16.21
N THR A 349 -15.73 -13.13 -16.31
CA THR A 349 -16.74 -13.85 -17.13
C THR A 349 -16.37 -13.94 -18.61
N GLU A 350 -15.55 -13.02 -19.10
CA GLU A 350 -15.02 -12.99 -20.47
C GLU A 350 -13.70 -13.74 -20.65
N GLY A 351 -13.23 -14.44 -19.61
CA GLY A 351 -11.96 -15.17 -19.60
C GLY A 351 -10.73 -14.26 -19.53
N VAL A 352 -10.90 -12.95 -19.33
CA VAL A 352 -9.81 -11.98 -19.29
C VAL A 352 -9.11 -11.99 -17.94
N TYR A 353 -7.78 -11.86 -17.96
CA TYR A 353 -6.95 -11.64 -16.77
C TYR A 353 -5.94 -10.52 -17.01
N SER A 354 -5.44 -9.97 -15.89
CA SER A 354 -4.22 -9.19 -15.81
C SER A 354 -3.53 -9.58 -14.50
N LEU A 355 -2.22 -9.81 -14.52
CA LEU A 355 -1.46 -10.04 -13.30
C LEU A 355 -0.05 -9.46 -13.36
N PRO A 356 0.49 -9.03 -12.21
CA PRO A 356 1.84 -8.52 -12.12
C PRO A 356 2.87 -9.64 -12.18
N TYR A 357 4.03 -9.33 -12.78
CA TYR A 357 5.20 -10.19 -12.83
C TYR A 357 6.47 -9.38 -12.55
N LEU A 358 7.56 -10.05 -12.14
CA LEU A 358 8.85 -9.40 -11.83
C LEU A 358 9.92 -9.64 -12.90
N SER A 359 9.81 -10.71 -13.68
CA SER A 359 10.72 -11.03 -14.78
C SER A 359 9.99 -11.70 -15.94
N GLU A 360 10.38 -11.38 -17.18
CA GLU A 360 9.84 -12.01 -18.40
C GLU A 360 10.23 -13.49 -18.51
N ASP A 361 11.29 -13.92 -17.81
CA ASP A 361 11.73 -15.32 -17.75
C ASP A 361 10.85 -16.19 -16.82
N GLU A 362 9.86 -15.60 -16.13
CA GLU A 362 8.96 -16.33 -15.23
C GLU A 362 7.96 -17.20 -16.01
N THR A 363 7.53 -18.27 -15.36
CA THR A 363 6.43 -19.12 -15.85
C THR A 363 5.14 -18.77 -15.13
N VAL A 364 4.04 -18.86 -15.88
CA VAL A 364 2.68 -18.65 -15.42
C VAL A 364 1.93 -19.98 -15.52
N LEU A 365 1.35 -20.41 -14.41
CA LEU A 365 0.48 -21.57 -14.36
C LEU A 365 -0.96 -21.13 -14.64
N ILE A 366 -1.57 -21.72 -15.67
CA ILE A 366 -2.97 -21.49 -16.04
C ILE A 366 -3.73 -22.78 -15.83
N SER A 367 -4.79 -22.74 -15.00
CA SER A 367 -5.60 -23.90 -14.69
C SER A 367 -7.09 -23.58 -14.70
N ALA A 368 -7.91 -24.52 -15.14
CA ALA A 368 -9.37 -24.41 -15.07
C ALA A 368 -9.98 -25.77 -14.76
N LYS A 369 -11.13 -25.76 -14.07
CA LYS A 369 -11.82 -26.99 -13.71
C LYS A 369 -12.21 -27.79 -14.97
N ASP A 370 -11.90 -29.08 -14.99
CA ASP A 370 -12.14 -30.01 -16.11
C ASP A 370 -11.25 -29.75 -17.36
N PHE A 371 -10.23 -28.91 -17.26
CA PHE A 371 -9.23 -28.64 -18.30
C PHE A 371 -7.81 -29.07 -17.87
N VAL A 372 -6.97 -29.35 -18.85
CA VAL A 372 -5.54 -29.61 -18.64
C VAL A 372 -4.84 -28.30 -18.36
N SER A 373 -4.17 -28.19 -17.20
CA SER A 373 -3.37 -27.01 -16.86
C SER A 373 -2.17 -26.86 -17.79
N GLN A 374 -1.74 -25.62 -18.01
CA GLN A 374 -0.57 -25.30 -18.81
C GLN A 374 0.37 -24.38 -18.04
N GLU A 375 1.68 -24.59 -18.21
CA GLU A 375 2.71 -23.64 -17.82
C GLU A 375 3.21 -22.94 -19.08
N VAL A 376 3.19 -21.61 -19.06
CA VAL A 376 3.56 -20.77 -20.20
C VAL A 376 4.52 -19.69 -19.72
N SER A 377 5.55 -19.33 -20.50
CA SER A 377 6.43 -18.23 -20.11
C SER A 377 5.68 -16.88 -20.19
N VAL A 378 6.09 -15.90 -19.39
CA VAL A 378 5.53 -14.54 -19.50
C VAL A 378 5.73 -13.97 -20.90
N THR A 379 6.90 -14.17 -21.51
CA THR A 379 7.16 -13.76 -22.91
C THR A 379 6.14 -14.36 -23.88
N ASP A 380 5.89 -15.67 -23.83
CA ASP A 380 4.93 -16.32 -24.72
C ASP A 380 3.49 -15.80 -24.50
N LEU A 381 3.13 -15.49 -23.25
CA LEU A 381 1.82 -14.90 -22.94
C LEU A 381 1.67 -13.49 -23.54
N ILE A 382 2.70 -12.67 -23.44
CA ILE A 382 2.73 -11.31 -24.02
C ILE A 382 2.56 -11.39 -25.54
N GLU A 383 3.25 -12.33 -26.20
CA GLU A 383 3.17 -12.51 -27.65
C GLU A 383 1.81 -13.09 -28.10
N ALA A 384 1.29 -14.08 -27.37
CA ALA A 384 0.07 -14.78 -27.76
C ALA A 384 -1.20 -13.96 -27.51
N GLY A 385 -1.28 -13.25 -26.37
CA GLY A 385 -2.47 -12.51 -25.91
C GLY A 385 -3.71 -13.36 -25.59
N GLN A 386 -3.71 -14.65 -25.95
CA GLN A 386 -4.76 -15.62 -25.67
C GLN A 386 -4.15 -17.01 -25.48
N ILE A 387 -4.64 -17.74 -24.47
CA ILE A 387 -4.31 -19.14 -24.22
C ILE A 387 -5.54 -20.02 -24.35
N GLU A 388 -5.37 -21.16 -25.00
CA GLU A 388 -6.39 -22.20 -25.14
C GLU A 388 -6.08 -23.39 -24.23
N LEU A 389 -7.01 -23.76 -23.36
CA LEU A 389 -6.91 -24.99 -22.56
C LEU A 389 -7.71 -26.12 -23.18
N GLU A 390 -7.15 -27.32 -23.14
CA GLU A 390 -7.81 -28.54 -23.62
C GLU A 390 -8.65 -29.18 -22.52
N PRO A 391 -9.89 -29.64 -22.79
CA PRO A 391 -10.66 -30.39 -21.82
C PRO A 391 -9.98 -31.70 -21.45
N VAL A 392 -9.95 -32.05 -20.16
CA VAL A 392 -9.41 -33.35 -19.68
C VAL A 392 -10.19 -34.52 -20.28
N ARG A 393 -11.49 -34.33 -20.55
CA ARG A 393 -12.36 -35.32 -21.20
C ARG A 393 -13.09 -34.70 -22.37
N ILE A 394 -12.83 -35.23 -23.56
CA ILE A 394 -13.46 -34.77 -24.80
C ILE A 394 -14.68 -35.64 -25.11
N SER A 395 -15.88 -35.04 -25.05
CA SER A 395 -17.13 -35.72 -25.44
C SER A 395 -17.26 -35.83 -26.97
N LEU A 396 -18.10 -36.75 -27.45
CA LEU A 396 -18.40 -36.87 -28.89
C LEU A 396 -18.95 -35.56 -29.46
N TRP A 397 -19.79 -34.86 -28.70
CA TRP A 397 -20.35 -33.58 -29.09
C TRP A 397 -19.27 -32.49 -29.23
N TYR A 398 -18.33 -32.44 -28.29
CA TYR A 398 -17.20 -31.52 -28.36
C TYR A 398 -16.32 -31.76 -29.59
N ARG A 399 -16.09 -33.04 -29.96
CA ARG A 399 -15.36 -33.39 -31.20
C ARG A 399 -16.10 -32.90 -32.45
N ILE A 400 -17.42 -33.02 -32.49
CA ILE A 400 -18.24 -32.51 -33.60
C ILE A 400 -18.10 -30.99 -33.69
N GLN A 401 -18.18 -30.28 -32.56
CA GLN A 401 -18.01 -28.83 -32.52
C GLN A 401 -16.62 -28.40 -32.99
N LEU A 402 -15.56 -29.10 -32.58
CA LEU A 402 -14.19 -28.85 -33.05
C LEU A 402 -14.05 -29.06 -34.55
N TRP A 403 -14.63 -30.14 -35.08
CA TRP A 403 -14.62 -30.42 -36.52
C TRP A 403 -15.35 -29.34 -37.31
N ILE A 404 -16.51 -28.87 -36.81
CA ILE A 404 -17.27 -27.76 -37.40
C ILE A 404 -16.42 -26.48 -37.39
N LYS A 405 -15.83 -26.10 -36.24
CA LYS A 405 -14.95 -24.92 -36.12
C LYS A 405 -13.83 -24.98 -37.16
N GLY A 406 -13.12 -26.11 -37.24
CA GLY A 406 -12.02 -26.32 -38.20
C GLY A 406 -12.43 -26.30 -39.68
N PHE A 407 -13.71 -26.53 -40.00
CA PHE A 407 -14.24 -26.41 -41.36
C PHE A 407 -14.49 -24.95 -41.76
N PHE A 408 -14.86 -24.08 -40.81
CA PHE A 408 -15.15 -22.67 -41.03
C PHE A 408 -13.96 -21.73 -40.82
N SER A 409 -12.86 -22.21 -40.22
CA SER A 409 -11.62 -21.46 -40.05
C SER A 409 -10.56 -21.70 -41.15
N ARG A 410 -10.91 -22.46 -42.19
CA ARG A 410 -10.20 -22.53 -43.47
C ARG A 410 -10.87 -21.61 -44.47
#